data_AF-A0A7S0W5A5-F1
#
_entry.id   AF-A0A7S0W5A5-F1
#
_cell.length_a   1.000
_cell.length_b   1.000
_cell.length_c   1.000
_cell.angle_alpha   90.00
_cell.angle_beta   90.00
_cell.angle_gamma   90.00
#
_symmetry.space_group_name_H-M   'P 1'
#
loop_
_entity.id
_entity.type
_entity.pdbx_description
1 polymer ?
#
loop_
_entity_poly.entity_id
_entity_poly.type
_entity_poly.pdbx_seq_one_letter_code
_entity_poly.pdbx_strand_id
1 'polypeptide(L)'
;WVEVWVESDGPAPGEFMHADYVAGRVGEPQCYWEGGLTPLYCAALDHRGVEDVTFRYCFEKKKERSLKDAAWFAETLSSLKVMLRGHAFSTKEEREAQKAEMGARVTALLTEPMPTTLGGFQGHHRYCLEHQLGKYSAVYPRTVCGTHGGRPVYPRANVVSLHTKGTWMRQDPPRQVRERAGERVSE
;
A
#
# COMPACT_ATOMS: atom_id res chain seq x y z
N TRP A 1 -8.49 -13.57 15.40
CA TRP A 1 -9.79 -14.26 15.48
C TRP A 1 -10.57 -14.04 14.20
N VAL A 2 -11.56 -14.89 13.95
CA VAL A 2 -12.47 -14.80 12.80
C VAL A 2 -13.92 -14.90 13.29
N GLU A 3 -14.85 -14.34 12.51
CA GLU A 3 -16.28 -14.65 12.64
C GLU A 3 -16.61 -15.81 11.70
N VAL A 4 -17.30 -16.81 12.22
CA VAL A 4 -17.77 -17.96 11.43
C VAL A 4 -19.28 -17.97 11.45
N TRP A 5 -19.92 -18.03 10.28
CA TRP A 5 -21.36 -18.24 10.21
C TRP A 5 -21.67 -19.70 10.56
N VAL A 6 -22.48 -19.90 11.60
CA VAL A 6 -22.94 -21.21 12.05
C VAL A 6 -24.43 -21.33 11.70
N GLU A 7 -24.75 -22.29 10.84
CA GLU A 7 -26.13 -22.61 10.52
C GLU A 7 -26.82 -23.28 11.73
N SER A 8 -28.07 -22.93 11.97
CA SER A 8 -28.87 -23.58 13.02
C SER A 8 -29.55 -24.81 12.43
N ASP A 9 -29.50 -25.93 13.16
CA ASP A 9 -30.26 -27.14 12.81
C ASP A 9 -31.79 -26.99 13.05
N GLY A 10 -32.23 -25.87 13.63
CA GLY A 10 -33.62 -25.57 13.97
C GLY A 10 -34.28 -24.48 13.12
N PRO A 11 -35.47 -23.98 13.50
CA PRO A 11 -36.16 -22.90 12.80
C PRO A 11 -35.52 -21.52 13.02
N ALA A 12 -34.50 -21.42 13.88
CA ALA A 12 -33.80 -20.17 14.14
C ALA A 12 -32.88 -19.82 12.95
N PRO A 13 -32.67 -18.52 12.65
CA PRO A 13 -31.64 -18.13 11.70
C PRO A 13 -30.26 -18.56 12.23
N GLY A 14 -29.32 -18.83 11.32
CA GLY A 14 -27.92 -18.99 11.67
C GLY A 14 -27.35 -17.72 12.32
N GLU A 15 -26.26 -17.87 13.05
CA GLU A 15 -25.60 -16.77 13.73
C GLU A 15 -24.10 -16.74 13.44
N PHE A 16 -23.51 -15.55 13.51
CA PHE A 16 -22.06 -15.43 13.51
C PHE A 16 -21.51 -15.84 14.87
N MET A 17 -20.43 -16.60 14.89
CA MET A 17 -19.73 -17.06 16.09
C MET A 17 -18.27 -16.62 16.07
N HIS A 18 -17.82 -16.06 17.19
CA HIS A 18 -16.42 -15.71 17.41
C HIS A 18 -15.56 -16.99 17.48
N ALA A 19 -14.45 -17.03 16.74
CA ALA A 19 -13.45 -18.09 16.86
C ALA A 19 -12.03 -17.51 16.90
N ASP A 20 -11.32 -17.73 18.00
CA ASP A 20 -9.90 -17.43 18.18
C ASP A 20 -9.09 -18.72 18.24
N TYR A 21 -8.64 -19.18 17.07
CA TYR A 21 -7.83 -20.39 16.94
C TYR A 21 -6.51 -20.32 17.74
N VAL A 22 -5.89 -19.14 17.82
CA VAL A 22 -4.60 -18.97 18.51
C VAL A 22 -4.76 -19.16 20.01
N ALA A 23 -5.87 -18.66 20.56
CA ALA A 23 -6.16 -18.77 21.98
C ALA A 23 -6.99 -20.01 22.36
N GLY A 24 -7.43 -20.80 21.37
CA GLY A 24 -8.30 -21.96 21.61
C GLY A 24 -9.69 -21.60 22.14
N ARG A 25 -10.22 -20.42 21.81
CA ARG A 25 -11.52 -19.94 22.31
C ARG A 25 -12.55 -19.84 21.19
N VAL A 26 -13.78 -20.26 21.47
CA VAL A 26 -14.91 -20.23 20.53
C VAL A 26 -16.15 -19.76 21.28
N GLY A 27 -16.92 -18.84 20.69
CA GLY A 27 -18.15 -18.29 21.30
C GLY A 27 -17.90 -17.29 22.44
N GLU A 28 -16.65 -16.86 22.64
CA GLU A 28 -16.26 -16.01 23.77
C GLU A 28 -15.68 -14.65 23.32
N PRO A 29 -16.42 -13.80 22.58
CA PRO A 29 -15.92 -12.48 22.19
C PRO A 29 -15.56 -11.60 23.41
N GLN A 30 -16.14 -11.89 24.59
CA GLN A 30 -15.87 -11.21 25.85
C GLN A 30 -14.43 -11.29 26.35
N CYS A 31 -13.68 -12.28 25.90
CA CYS A 31 -12.32 -12.49 26.37
C CYS A 31 -11.40 -11.29 26.15
N TYR A 32 -11.67 -10.44 25.15
CA TYR A 32 -10.84 -9.27 24.86
C TYR A 32 -11.05 -8.17 25.90
N TRP A 33 -12.29 -7.76 26.17
CA TRP A 33 -12.53 -6.69 27.13
C TRP A 33 -12.33 -7.13 28.58
N GLU A 34 -12.54 -8.42 28.89
CA GLU A 34 -12.20 -9.00 30.20
C GLU A 34 -10.69 -9.13 30.40
N GLY A 35 -9.95 -9.44 29.33
CA GLY A 35 -8.49 -9.52 29.32
C GLY A 35 -7.77 -8.16 29.31
N GLY A 36 -8.50 -7.04 29.43
CA GLY A 36 -7.94 -5.69 29.44
C GLY A 36 -7.63 -5.10 28.06
N LEU A 37 -7.97 -5.80 26.98
CA LEU A 37 -7.86 -5.34 25.59
C LEU A 37 -9.24 -4.90 25.10
N THR A 38 -9.57 -3.62 25.20
CA THR A 38 -10.81 -3.06 24.64
C THR A 38 -10.55 -2.46 23.26
N PRO A 39 -10.79 -3.19 22.16
CA PRO A 39 -10.58 -2.64 20.82
C PRO A 39 -11.56 -1.49 20.56
N LEU A 40 -11.03 -0.35 20.13
CA LEU A 40 -11.83 0.85 19.87
C LEU A 40 -12.68 0.72 18.61
N TYR A 41 -12.14 0.08 17.58
CA TYR A 41 -12.77 -0.21 16.30
C TYR A 41 -12.52 -1.68 15.92
N CYS A 42 -13.57 -2.40 15.53
CA CYS A 42 -13.48 -3.73 14.95
C CYS A 42 -14.28 -3.78 13.65
N ALA A 43 -13.65 -4.27 12.59
CA ALA A 43 -14.29 -4.47 11.31
C ALA A 43 -14.19 -5.95 10.92
N ALA A 44 -15.29 -6.53 10.45
CA ALA A 44 -15.29 -7.85 9.85
C ALA A 44 -15.22 -7.70 8.33
N LEU A 45 -14.30 -8.42 7.69
CA LEU A 45 -14.17 -8.44 6.24
C LEU A 45 -14.63 -9.81 5.74
N ASP A 46 -15.48 -9.80 4.71
CA ASP A 46 -15.91 -10.98 4.00
C ASP A 46 -15.80 -10.77 2.47
N HIS A 47 -16.35 -11.71 1.70
CA HIS A 47 -16.37 -11.63 0.23
C HIS A 47 -17.38 -10.60 -0.32
N ARG A 48 -18.27 -10.05 0.51
CA ARG A 48 -19.32 -9.09 0.14
C ARG A 48 -18.95 -7.66 0.53
N GLY A 49 -18.03 -7.49 1.47
CA GLY A 49 -17.47 -6.22 1.84
C GLY A 49 -16.90 -6.21 3.26
N VAL A 50 -17.14 -5.10 3.95
CA VAL A 50 -16.68 -4.88 5.32
C VAL A 50 -17.82 -4.35 6.17
N GLU A 51 -17.94 -4.83 7.40
CA GLU A 51 -18.96 -4.40 8.36
C GLU A 51 -18.35 -3.98 9.70
N ASP A 52 -19.04 -3.07 10.40
CA ASP A 52 -18.67 -2.67 11.76
C ASP A 52 -19.16 -3.73 12.75
N VAL A 53 -18.22 -4.47 13.33
CA VAL A 53 -18.50 -5.47 14.38
C VAL A 53 -17.99 -5.02 15.75
N THR A 54 -17.65 -3.73 15.89
CA THR A 54 -17.09 -3.16 17.11
C THR A 54 -17.97 -3.42 18.33
N PHE A 55 -19.30 -3.38 18.17
CA PHE A 55 -20.24 -3.62 19.25
C PHE A 55 -20.06 -5.00 19.91
N ARG A 56 -19.66 -6.01 19.12
CA ARG A 56 -19.49 -7.38 19.62
C ARG A 56 -18.26 -7.55 20.49
N TYR A 57 -17.23 -6.72 20.29
CA TYR A 57 -15.90 -6.86 20.89
C TYR A 57 -15.54 -5.74 21.87
N CYS A 58 -16.37 -4.70 21.96
CA CYS A 58 -16.16 -3.57 22.83
C CYS A 58 -17.31 -3.49 23.84
N PHE A 59 -17.02 -3.85 25.10
CA PHE A 59 -17.96 -3.63 26.19
C PHE A 59 -18.11 -2.13 26.49
N GLU A 60 -19.32 -1.72 26.86
CA GLU A 60 -19.79 -0.35 26.87
C GLU A 60 -19.24 0.48 28.05
N LYS A 61 -17.93 0.76 28.11
CA LYS A 61 -17.41 1.78 29.04
C LYS A 61 -17.66 3.17 28.43
N LYS A 62 -18.45 4.01 29.12
CA LYS A 62 -18.77 5.40 28.70
C LYS A 62 -17.56 6.21 28.20
N LYS A 63 -16.37 5.96 28.77
CA LYS A 63 -15.11 6.64 28.43
C LYS A 63 -14.53 6.23 27.07
N GLU A 64 -14.76 5.01 26.62
CA GLU A 64 -14.26 4.49 25.33
C GLU A 64 -15.17 4.93 24.18
N ARG A 65 -16.49 5.10 24.42
CA ARG A 65 -17.41 5.67 23.43
C ARG A 65 -17.09 7.11 23.05
N SER A 66 -16.64 7.94 23.99
CA SER A 66 -16.26 9.34 23.70
C SER A 66 -14.98 9.47 22.89
N LEU A 67 -14.16 8.41 22.79
CA LEU A 67 -12.95 8.39 21.97
C LEU A 67 -13.24 7.93 20.53
N LYS A 68 -14.44 7.40 20.25
CA LYS A 68 -14.80 6.94 18.91
C LYS A 68 -15.28 8.11 18.07
N ASP A 69 -14.50 8.43 17.06
CA ASP A 69 -15.02 9.13 15.89
C ASP A 69 -15.83 8.13 15.04
N ALA A 70 -17.15 8.17 15.20
CA ALA A 70 -18.08 7.32 14.46
C ALA A 70 -18.23 7.76 13.00
N ALA A 71 -18.10 9.07 12.73
CA ALA A 71 -18.24 9.61 11.39
C ALA A 71 -17.06 9.18 10.52
N TRP A 72 -15.83 9.35 11.03
CA TRP A 72 -14.61 8.90 10.35
C TRP A 72 -14.62 7.39 10.09
N PHE A 73 -15.06 6.58 11.07
CA PHE A 73 -15.05 5.13 10.90
C PHE A 73 -16.08 4.67 9.87
N ALA A 74 -17.28 5.26 9.86
CA ALA A 74 -18.29 5.00 8.84
C ALA A 74 -17.79 5.38 7.42
N GLU A 75 -17.12 6.53 7.28
CA GLU A 75 -16.50 6.95 6.01
C GLU A 75 -15.39 5.99 5.55
N THR A 76 -14.55 5.54 6.49
CA THR A 76 -13.47 4.57 6.23
C THR A 76 -14.04 3.24 5.75
N LEU A 77 -15.06 2.71 6.44
CA LEU A 77 -15.74 1.48 6.03
C LEU A 77 -16.44 1.62 4.68
N SER A 78 -17.03 2.79 4.39
CA SER A 78 -17.63 3.09 3.08
C SER A 78 -16.59 3.01 1.96
N SER A 79 -15.44 3.65 2.16
CA SER A 79 -14.33 3.62 1.19
C SER A 79 -13.80 2.20 0.97
N LEU A 80 -13.72 1.40 2.02
CA LEU A 80 -13.27 0.00 1.95
C LEU A 80 -14.29 -0.91 1.25
N LYS A 81 -15.61 -0.67 1.41
CA LYS A 81 -16.66 -1.41 0.67
C LYS A 81 -16.50 -1.23 -0.85
N VAL A 82 -16.14 -0.03 -1.30
CA VAL A 82 -15.86 0.25 -2.73
C VAL A 82 -14.64 -0.53 -3.21
N MET A 83 -13.59 -0.61 -2.39
CA MET A 83 -12.36 -1.34 -2.72
C MET A 83 -12.55 -2.86 -2.77
N LEU A 84 -13.25 -3.43 -1.79
CA LEU A 84 -13.39 -4.89 -1.59
C LEU A 84 -14.43 -5.54 -2.51
N ARG A 85 -15.42 -4.77 -2.98
CA ARG A 85 -16.39 -5.24 -3.98
C ARG A 85 -15.75 -5.67 -5.30
N GLY A 86 -14.48 -5.35 -5.53
CA GLY A 86 -13.78 -5.71 -6.76
C GLY A 86 -14.48 -5.13 -8.00
N HIS A 87 -13.91 -5.38 -9.18
CA HIS A 87 -14.60 -5.01 -10.41
C HIS A 87 -15.97 -5.72 -10.54
N ALA A 88 -16.23 -6.86 -9.89
CA ALA A 88 -17.48 -7.61 -10.04
C ALA A 88 -18.77 -6.83 -9.69
N PHE A 89 -18.73 -5.92 -8.71
CA PHE A 89 -19.92 -5.19 -8.26
C PHE A 89 -19.88 -3.68 -8.52
N SER A 90 -18.84 -3.17 -9.19
CA SER A 90 -18.79 -1.77 -9.64
C SER A 90 -19.53 -1.62 -10.96
N THR A 91 -20.36 -0.58 -11.07
CA THR A 91 -21.07 -0.25 -12.30
C THR A 91 -20.09 0.09 -13.41
N LYS A 92 -20.52 0.00 -14.68
CA LYS A 92 -19.67 0.38 -15.81
C LYS A 92 -19.17 1.83 -15.69
N GLU A 93 -20.05 2.73 -15.25
CA GLU A 93 -19.76 4.16 -15.07
C GLU A 93 -18.71 4.40 -13.97
N GLU A 94 -18.82 3.73 -12.83
CA GLU A 94 -17.85 3.83 -11.74
C GLU A 94 -16.46 3.34 -12.16
N ARG A 95 -16.39 2.23 -12.91
CA ARG A 95 -15.12 1.72 -13.45
C ARG A 95 -14.50 2.68 -14.44
N GLU A 96 -15.31 3.30 -15.31
CA GLU A 96 -14.85 4.30 -16.26
C GLU A 96 -14.36 5.56 -15.56
N ALA A 97 -15.05 6.03 -14.52
CA ALA A 97 -14.63 7.15 -13.70
C ALA A 97 -13.30 6.86 -12.99
N GLN A 98 -13.15 5.69 -12.38
CA GLN A 98 -11.90 5.29 -11.73
C GLN A 98 -10.74 5.18 -12.72
N LYS A 99 -10.99 4.61 -13.90
CA LYS A 99 -10.00 4.55 -14.99
C LYS A 99 -9.63 5.94 -15.48
N ALA A 100 -10.60 6.85 -15.60
CA ALA A 100 -10.36 8.24 -15.99
C ALA A 100 -9.56 9.00 -14.94
N GLU A 101 -9.87 8.85 -13.65
CA GLU A 101 -9.09 9.44 -12.56
C GLU A 101 -7.66 8.92 -12.53
N MET A 102 -7.49 7.58 -12.59
CA MET A 102 -6.16 6.97 -12.66
C MET A 102 -5.40 7.46 -13.90
N GLY A 103 -6.06 7.52 -15.06
CA GLY A 103 -5.50 8.07 -16.28
C GLY A 103 -5.05 9.52 -16.12
N ALA A 104 -5.88 10.38 -15.52
CA ALA A 104 -5.56 11.78 -15.25
C ALA A 104 -4.37 11.95 -14.29
N ARG A 105 -4.25 11.08 -13.26
CA ARG A 105 -3.10 11.10 -12.35
C ARG A 105 -1.81 10.67 -13.07
N VAL A 106 -1.88 9.64 -13.90
CA VAL A 106 -0.73 9.20 -14.71
C VAL A 106 -0.33 10.29 -15.70
N THR A 107 -1.27 10.93 -16.39
CA THR A 107 -0.94 12.02 -17.32
C THR A 107 -0.34 13.21 -16.58
N ALA A 108 -0.85 13.59 -15.41
CA ALA A 108 -0.26 14.65 -14.58
C ALA A 108 1.20 14.35 -14.20
N LEU A 109 1.51 13.11 -13.79
CA LEU A 109 2.88 12.70 -13.49
C LEU A 109 3.78 12.75 -14.74
N LEU A 110 3.25 12.40 -15.91
CA LEU A 110 3.98 12.44 -17.18
C LEU A 110 4.11 13.84 -17.78
N THR A 111 3.32 14.82 -17.35
CA THR A 111 3.40 16.22 -17.81
C THR A 111 3.99 17.14 -16.75
N GLU A 112 4.34 16.63 -15.57
CA GLU A 112 4.94 17.41 -14.50
C GLU A 112 6.20 18.15 -15.00
N PRO A 113 6.28 19.48 -14.77
CA PRO A 113 7.40 20.28 -15.24
C PRO A 113 8.69 19.92 -14.51
N MET A 114 9.82 20.31 -15.09
CA MET A 114 11.12 20.13 -14.45
C MET A 114 11.18 20.96 -13.15
N PRO A 115 11.68 20.39 -12.04
CA PRO A 115 11.85 21.13 -10.79
C PRO A 115 12.74 22.35 -10.96
N THR A 116 12.38 23.41 -10.24
CA THR A 116 13.13 24.66 -10.23
C THR A 116 14.14 24.73 -9.08
N THR A 117 14.06 23.83 -8.10
CA THR A 117 14.94 23.78 -6.93
C THR A 117 15.76 22.49 -6.90
N LEU A 118 16.97 22.56 -6.34
CA LEU A 118 17.84 21.38 -6.19
C LEU A 118 17.19 20.28 -5.35
N GLY A 119 16.48 20.65 -4.27
CA GLY A 119 15.76 19.69 -3.43
C GLY A 119 14.63 18.97 -4.18
N GLY A 120 13.99 19.64 -5.14
CA GLY A 120 12.94 19.05 -5.96
C GLY A 120 13.42 17.91 -6.87
N PHE A 121 14.72 17.84 -7.19
CA PHE A 121 15.29 16.71 -7.96
C PHE A 121 15.56 15.47 -7.09
N GLN A 122 15.66 15.63 -5.77
CA GLN A 122 15.93 14.53 -4.86
C GLN A 122 14.66 13.69 -4.68
N GLY A 123 14.62 12.53 -5.32
CA GLY A 123 13.47 11.61 -5.25
C GLY A 123 12.36 11.89 -6.26
N HIS A 124 12.57 12.79 -7.23
CA HIS A 124 11.60 13.03 -8.29
C HIS A 124 11.45 11.80 -9.21
N HIS A 125 10.21 11.48 -9.57
CA HIS A 125 9.85 10.33 -10.40
C HIS A 125 10.31 10.41 -11.86
N ARG A 126 10.54 11.62 -12.40
CA ARG A 126 10.83 11.86 -13.81
C ARG A 126 12.24 12.36 -14.07
N TYR A 127 12.76 13.22 -13.20
CA TYR A 127 14.06 13.87 -13.40
C TYR A 127 15.04 13.53 -12.28
N CYS A 128 16.33 13.54 -12.59
CA CYS A 128 17.38 13.39 -11.60
C CYS A 128 18.64 14.14 -12.00
N LEU A 129 19.42 14.49 -10.98
CA LEU A 129 20.76 15.02 -11.14
C LEU A 129 21.75 13.92 -10.74
N GLU A 130 22.82 13.78 -11.53
CA GLU A 130 23.81 12.71 -11.34
C GLU A 130 24.45 12.73 -9.94
N HIS A 131 24.76 13.91 -9.41
CA HIS A 131 25.34 14.07 -8.07
C HIS A 131 24.41 13.68 -6.90
N GLN A 132 23.10 13.54 -7.13
CA GLN A 132 22.12 13.13 -6.11
C GLN A 132 21.83 11.63 -6.15
N LEU A 133 22.43 10.89 -7.08
CA LEU A 133 22.31 9.44 -7.13
C LEU A 133 23.16 8.79 -6.04
N GLY A 134 22.68 7.67 -5.49
CA GLY A 134 23.46 6.89 -4.54
C GLY A 134 24.65 6.20 -5.20
N LYS A 135 25.65 5.79 -4.40
CA LYS A 135 26.88 5.12 -4.89
C LYS A 135 26.65 3.88 -5.76
N TYR A 136 25.51 3.21 -5.61
CA TYR A 136 25.13 2.01 -6.36
C TYR A 136 24.11 2.33 -7.47
N SER A 137 24.17 3.54 -8.02
CA SER A 137 23.28 3.98 -9.08
C SER A 137 24.07 4.77 -10.11
N ALA A 138 23.77 4.56 -11.39
CA ALA A 138 24.38 5.30 -12.48
C ALA A 138 23.33 5.65 -13.54
N VAL A 139 23.62 6.64 -14.39
CA VAL A 139 22.73 6.99 -15.50
C VAL A 139 23.18 6.28 -16.78
N TYR A 140 22.28 5.49 -17.36
CA TYR A 140 22.47 4.87 -18.66
C TYR A 140 21.12 4.62 -19.38
N PRO A 141 20.95 5.04 -20.65
CA PRO A 141 21.87 5.85 -21.44
C PRO A 141 21.98 7.28 -20.90
N ARG A 142 23.12 7.95 -21.12
CA ARG A 142 23.36 9.34 -20.65
C ARG A 142 22.67 10.38 -21.54
N THR A 143 21.37 10.24 -21.74
CA THR A 143 20.54 11.18 -22.51
C THR A 143 20.19 12.38 -21.64
N VAL A 144 20.75 13.55 -21.94
CA VAL A 144 20.46 14.80 -21.22
C VAL A 144 19.09 15.32 -21.66
N CYS A 145 18.20 15.55 -20.69
CA CYS A 145 16.84 16.08 -20.95
C CYS A 145 16.72 17.59 -20.71
N GLY A 146 17.72 18.20 -20.07
CA GLY A 146 17.79 19.63 -19.80
C GLY A 146 18.98 19.97 -18.91
N THR A 147 19.06 21.23 -18.49
CA THR A 147 20.10 21.71 -17.58
C THR A 147 19.47 22.53 -16.45
N HIS A 148 19.91 22.29 -15.22
CA HIS A 148 19.54 23.10 -14.06
C HIS A 148 20.81 23.63 -13.39
N GLY A 149 20.95 24.96 -13.32
CA GLY A 149 22.13 25.59 -12.70
C GLY A 149 23.47 25.13 -13.28
N GLY A 150 23.53 24.90 -14.61
CA GLY A 150 24.71 24.38 -15.30
C GLY A 150 24.97 22.88 -15.14
N ARG A 151 24.12 22.15 -14.41
CA ARG A 151 24.22 20.69 -14.22
C ARG A 151 23.30 19.97 -15.21
N PRO A 152 23.77 18.88 -15.85
CA PRO A 152 22.92 18.08 -16.73
C PRO A 152 21.84 17.36 -15.92
N VAL A 153 20.61 17.43 -16.41
CA VAL A 153 19.47 16.70 -15.87
C VAL A 153 19.22 15.47 -16.73
N TYR A 154 19.00 14.33 -16.08
CA TYR A 154 18.73 13.06 -16.73
C TYR A 154 17.33 12.54 -16.39
N PRO A 155 16.68 11.81 -17.30
CA PRO A 155 15.47 11.07 -16.97
C PRO A 155 15.75 10.06 -15.85
N ARG A 156 14.88 10.00 -14.85
CA ARG A 156 14.99 9.02 -13.76
C ARG A 156 14.88 7.58 -14.27
N ALA A 157 14.16 7.37 -15.37
CA ALA A 157 14.06 6.08 -16.07
C ALA A 157 15.42 5.55 -16.56
N ASN A 158 16.41 6.43 -16.75
CA ASN A 158 17.75 6.04 -17.16
C ASN A 158 18.66 5.73 -15.95
N VAL A 159 18.14 5.82 -14.72
CA VAL A 159 18.92 5.43 -13.53
C VAL A 159 18.93 3.90 -13.43
N VAL A 160 20.10 3.32 -13.61
CA VAL A 160 20.34 1.89 -13.44
C VAL A 160 20.94 1.62 -12.06
N SER A 161 20.45 0.57 -11.41
CA SER A 161 21.05 0.08 -10.16
C SER A 161 22.28 -0.74 -10.47
N LEU A 162 23.38 -0.42 -9.81
CA LEU A 162 24.64 -1.13 -9.90
C LEU A 162 24.75 -2.11 -8.74
N HIS A 163 25.10 -3.35 -9.06
CA HIS A 163 25.39 -4.37 -8.06
C HIS A 163 26.79 -4.95 -8.25
N THR A 164 27.28 -5.62 -7.21
CA THR A 164 28.54 -6.37 -7.29
C THR A 164 28.39 -7.58 -8.23
N LYS A 165 29.51 -8.07 -8.75
CA LYS A 165 29.56 -9.29 -9.58
C LYS A 165 28.83 -10.46 -8.91
N GLY A 166 29.06 -10.67 -7.61
CA GLY A 166 28.41 -11.73 -6.84
C GLY A 166 26.89 -11.59 -6.78
N THR A 167 26.38 -10.37 -6.60
CA THR A 167 24.93 -10.11 -6.59
C THR A 167 24.31 -10.36 -7.97
N TRP A 168 24.96 -9.94 -9.06
CA TRP A 168 24.47 -10.19 -10.43
C TRP A 168 24.44 -11.67 -10.79
N MET A 169 25.39 -12.47 -10.28
CA MET A 169 25.42 -13.93 -10.49
C MET A 169 24.37 -14.68 -9.67
N ARG A 170 23.86 -14.08 -8.58
CA ARG A 170 22.81 -14.66 -7.73
C ARG A 170 21.38 -14.30 -8.16
N GLN A 171 21.21 -13.39 -9.11
CA GLN A 171 19.89 -13.11 -9.68
C GLN A 171 19.40 -14.31 -10.49
N ASP A 172 18.09 -14.49 -10.57
CA ASP A 172 17.46 -15.49 -11.44
C ASP A 172 16.72 -14.76 -12.58
N PRO A 173 17.12 -14.94 -13.85
CA PRO A 173 18.25 -15.73 -14.33
C PRO A 173 19.61 -15.07 -14.06
N PRO A 174 20.70 -15.85 -13.91
CA PRO A 174 22.03 -15.33 -13.63
C PRO A 174 22.56 -14.50 -14.80
N ARG A 175 23.12 -13.32 -14.50
CA ARG A 175 23.65 -12.42 -15.53
C ARG A 175 25.13 -12.67 -15.80
N GLN A 176 25.52 -12.71 -17.07
CA GLN A 176 26.92 -12.76 -17.48
C GLN A 176 27.56 -11.38 -17.34
N VAL A 177 28.44 -11.22 -16.35
CA VAL A 177 29.19 -9.97 -16.14
C VAL A 177 30.39 -9.95 -17.08
N ARG A 178 30.35 -9.09 -18.10
CA ARG A 178 31.50 -8.83 -18.99
C ARG A 178 32.31 -7.66 -18.43
N GLU A 179 33.55 -7.91 -18.04
CA GLU A 179 34.46 -6.86 -17.60
C GLU A 179 34.93 -6.06 -18.84
N ARG A 180 34.49 -4.82 -18.96
CA ARG A 180 35.16 -3.82 -19.81
C ARG A 180 36.15 -3.07 -18.94
N ALA A 181 37.37 -2.84 -19.44
CA ALA A 181 38.35 -1.98 -18.79
C ALA A 181 37.76 -0.58 -18.63
N GLY A 182 37.31 -0.25 -17.42
CA GLY A 182 36.72 1.04 -17.05
C GLY A 182 37.07 1.32 -15.59
N GLU A 183 37.45 2.56 -15.30
CA GLU A 183 38.10 3.05 -14.09
C GLU A 183 37.56 2.45 -12.79
N ARG A 184 38.49 1.95 -11.95
CA ARG A 184 38.18 1.58 -10.57
C ARG A 184 37.75 2.85 -9.84
N VAL A 185 36.53 2.84 -9.30
CA VAL A 185 36.15 3.79 -8.25
C VAL A 185 36.91 3.37 -6.99
N SER A 186 37.86 4.20 -6.57
CA SER A 186 38.61 4.02 -5.32
C SER A 186 37.68 4.15 -4.11
N GLU A 187 37.93 3.33 -3.09
CA GLU A 187 37.26 3.36 -1.78
C GLU A 187 37.42 4.69 -1.03
#